data_AF-A0A969UBY8-F1
#
_entry.id   AF-A0A969UBY8-F1
#
_cell.length_a   1.000
_cell.length_b   1.000
_cell.length_c   1.000
_cell.angle_alpha   90.00
_cell.angle_beta   90.00
_cell.angle_gamma   90.00
#
_symmetry.space_group_name_H-M   'P 1'
#
loop_
_entity.id
_entity.type
_entity.pdbx_description
1 polymer ?
#
loop_
_entity_poly.entity_id
_entity_poly.type
_entity_poly.pdbx_seq_one_letter_code
_entity_poly.pdbx_strand_id
1 'polypeptide(L)'
;MAVNCYGGLARIATACKGVKTLNPATICLDAGDSFSGAYWPDNDLDFSYLAAMNTFTDAYVIGNHDFDRGTFLYASWLVDDGARKWCHSSHNGSSDEATLRLTA
;
A
#
# COMPACT_ATOMS: atom_id res chain seq x y z
N MET A 1 -17.10 -29.98 0.52
CA MET A 1 -17.62 -28.95 1.45
C MET A 1 -17.15 -27.60 0.92
N ALA A 2 -18.04 -26.66 0.63
CA ALA A 2 -17.64 -25.33 0.23
C ALA A 2 -17.11 -24.59 1.48
N VAL A 3 -15.84 -24.21 1.46
CA VAL A 3 -15.25 -23.38 2.51
C VAL A 3 -15.75 -21.95 2.29
N ASN A 4 -16.30 -21.31 3.32
CA ASN A 4 -16.65 -19.89 3.24
C ASN A 4 -15.35 -19.07 3.19
N CYS A 5 -15.08 -18.44 2.05
CA CYS A 5 -13.93 -17.56 1.86
C CYS A 5 -14.31 -16.11 2.16
N TYR A 6 -13.63 -15.47 3.10
CA TYR A 6 -13.83 -14.05 3.47
C TYR A 6 -12.68 -13.17 2.96
N GLY A 7 -12.90 -11.86 2.87
CA GLY A 7 -11.87 -10.88 2.48
C GLY A 7 -11.44 -10.93 1.00
N GLY A 8 -10.23 -10.46 0.73
CA GLY A 8 -9.61 -10.42 -0.61
C GLY A 8 -9.76 -9.07 -1.31
N LEU A 9 -8.65 -8.57 -1.86
CA LEU A 9 -8.57 -7.24 -2.48
C LEU A 9 -9.61 -7.00 -3.57
N ALA A 10 -9.90 -8.01 -4.41
CA ALA A 10 -10.92 -7.88 -5.45
C ALA A 10 -12.30 -7.55 -4.88
N ARG A 11 -12.68 -8.16 -3.75
CA ARG A 11 -13.97 -7.90 -3.10
C ARG A 11 -14.01 -6.50 -2.48
N ILE A 12 -12.90 -6.08 -1.86
CA ILE A 12 -12.75 -4.74 -1.29
C ILE A 12 -12.83 -3.68 -2.40
N ALA A 13 -12.12 -3.88 -3.52
CA ALA A 13 -12.15 -3.00 -4.67
C ALA A 13 -13.57 -2.88 -5.26
N THR A 14 -14.30 -3.99 -5.39
CA THR A 14 -15.71 -3.99 -5.83
C THR A 14 -16.59 -3.20 -4.86
N ALA A 15 -16.45 -3.40 -3.55
CA ALA A 15 -17.21 -2.67 -2.55
C ALA A 15 -16.94 -1.15 -2.63
N CYS A 16 -15.65 -0.76 -2.67
CA CYS A 16 -15.23 0.63 -2.82
C CYS A 16 -15.80 1.30 -4.07
N LYS A 17 -15.66 0.65 -5.24
CA LYS A 17 -16.20 1.17 -6.52
C LYS A 17 -17.73 1.24 -6.50
N GLY A 18 -18.39 0.28 -5.86
CA GLY A 18 -19.84 0.27 -5.69
C GLY A 18 -20.34 1.47 -4.88
N VAL A 19 -19.74 1.73 -3.73
CA VAL A 19 -20.12 2.89 -2.89
C VAL A 19 -19.83 4.21 -3.61
N LYS A 20 -18.68 4.34 -4.29
CA LYS A 20 -18.35 5.52 -5.11
C LYS A 20 -19.34 5.76 -6.26
N THR A 21 -19.90 4.70 -6.84
CA THR A 21 -20.92 4.80 -7.88
C THR A 21 -22.24 5.36 -7.32
N LEU A 22 -22.59 4.99 -6.08
CA LEU A 22 -23.78 5.49 -5.39
C LEU A 22 -23.61 6.93 -4.89
N ASN A 23 -22.42 7.29 -4.43
CA ASN A 23 -22.07 8.62 -3.99
C ASN A 23 -20.66 9.00 -4.48
N PRO A 24 -20.55 9.82 -5.54
CA PRO A 24 -19.25 10.26 -6.08
C PRO A 24 -18.38 11.04 -5.09
N ALA A 25 -18.95 11.62 -4.03
CA ALA A 25 -18.22 12.31 -2.97
C ALA A 25 -17.70 11.35 -1.87
N THR A 26 -17.46 10.08 -2.22
CA THR A 26 -16.90 9.06 -1.32
C THR A 26 -15.41 8.90 -1.55
N ILE A 27 -14.65 8.85 -0.46
CA ILE A 27 -13.23 8.47 -0.48
C ILE A 27 -13.04 7.05 0.08
N CYS A 28 -12.15 6.28 -0.54
CA CYS A 28 -11.68 4.99 -0.07
C CYS A 28 -10.26 5.15 0.48
N LEU A 29 -10.09 4.86 1.76
CA LEU A 29 -8.85 5.06 2.48
C LEU A 29 -8.30 3.72 2.97
N ASP A 30 -6.98 3.60 2.98
CA ASP A 30 -6.26 2.52 3.66
C ASP A 30 -5.44 3.08 4.83
N ALA A 31 -5.40 2.34 5.94
CA ALA A 31 -4.84 2.81 7.21
C ALA A 31 -3.40 2.32 7.47
N GLY A 32 -2.73 1.73 6.48
CA GLY A 32 -1.36 1.19 6.61
C GLY A 32 -1.31 -0.29 6.98
N ASP A 33 -0.11 -0.78 7.26
CA ASP A 33 0.19 -2.21 7.49
C ASP A 33 -0.09 -3.07 6.24
N SER A 34 0.26 -2.54 5.08
CA SER A 34 0.06 -3.18 3.78
C SER A 34 1.11 -4.23 3.45
N PHE A 35 2.32 -4.15 4.03
CA PHE A 35 3.45 -5.04 3.72
C PHE A 35 3.56 -6.28 4.63
N SER A 36 2.59 -6.50 5.53
CA SER A 36 2.70 -7.54 6.55
C SER A 36 1.40 -8.35 6.71
N GLY A 37 1.53 -9.61 7.11
CA GLY A 37 0.39 -10.42 7.55
C GLY A 37 0.09 -11.67 6.72
N ALA A 38 0.40 -11.69 5.41
CA ALA A 38 0.58 -12.97 4.72
C ALA A 38 2.06 -13.21 4.48
N TYR A 39 2.48 -14.47 4.64
CA TYR A 39 3.86 -14.85 4.38
C TYR A 39 4.10 -14.82 2.87
N TRP A 40 4.52 -13.67 2.36
CA TRP A 40 5.03 -13.52 1.01
C TRP A 40 6.54 -13.60 1.07
N PRO A 41 7.15 -14.75 0.70
CA PRO A 41 8.61 -14.90 0.75
C PRO A 41 9.32 -13.92 -0.19
N ASP A 42 8.60 -13.37 -1.17
CA ASP A 42 9.15 -12.52 -2.23
C ASP A 42 8.60 -11.10 -2.15
N ASN A 43 9.51 -10.10 -2.22
CA ASN A 43 9.17 -8.67 -2.22
C ASN A 43 8.29 -8.25 -3.41
N ASP A 44 8.30 -9.01 -4.51
CA ASP A 44 7.48 -8.76 -5.71
C ASP A 44 5.97 -8.82 -5.42
N LEU A 45 5.56 -9.61 -4.42
CA LEU A 45 4.16 -9.78 -4.05
C LEU A 45 3.65 -8.61 -3.21
N ASP A 46 4.52 -7.94 -2.45
CA ASP A 46 4.19 -6.71 -1.73
C ASP A 46 3.95 -5.55 -2.72
N PHE A 47 4.81 -5.41 -3.73
CA PHE A 47 4.59 -4.42 -4.79
C PHE A 47 3.32 -4.69 -5.60
N SER A 48 3.01 -5.96 -5.86
CA SER A 48 1.77 -6.38 -6.54
C SER A 48 0.52 -6.06 -5.70
N TYR A 49 0.59 -6.24 -4.38
CA TYR A 49 -0.48 -5.84 -3.46
C TYR A 49 -0.76 -4.34 -3.55
N LEU A 50 0.28 -3.52 -3.45
CA LEU A 50 0.14 -2.06 -3.47
C LEU A 50 -0.31 -1.55 -4.84
N ALA A 51 0.20 -2.14 -5.93
CA ALA A 51 -0.28 -1.86 -7.27
C ALA A 51 -1.78 -2.14 -7.40
N ALA A 52 -2.29 -3.22 -6.80
CA ALA A 52 -3.71 -3.51 -6.76
C ALA A 52 -4.49 -2.49 -5.91
N MET A 53 -3.96 -2.09 -4.74
CA MET A 53 -4.54 -1.05 -3.88
C MET A 53 -4.71 0.27 -4.63
N ASN A 54 -3.70 0.71 -5.38
CA ASN A 54 -3.70 1.94 -6.15
C ASN A 54 -4.86 2.05 -7.17
N THR A 55 -5.41 0.91 -7.60
CA THR A 55 -6.54 0.91 -8.54
C THR A 55 -7.87 1.35 -7.93
N PHE A 56 -8.00 1.44 -6.60
CA PHE A 56 -9.27 1.75 -5.96
C PHE A 56 -9.20 2.68 -4.73
N THR A 57 -8.07 2.77 -4.03
CA THR A 57 -7.90 3.71 -2.91
C THR A 57 -7.60 5.13 -3.40
N ASP A 58 -7.97 6.12 -2.60
CA ASP A 58 -7.69 7.55 -2.83
C ASP A 58 -6.51 8.04 -2.02
N ALA A 59 -6.33 7.49 -0.82
CA ALA A 59 -5.13 7.69 -0.03
C ALA A 59 -4.85 6.47 0.86
N TYR A 60 -3.59 6.26 1.18
CA TYR A 60 -3.12 5.33 2.20
C TYR A 60 -2.13 6.05 3.14
N VAL A 61 -1.95 5.49 4.33
CA VAL A 61 -0.95 5.94 5.31
C VAL A 61 0.02 4.81 5.63
N ILE A 62 1.10 5.13 6.34
CA ILE A 62 2.14 4.17 6.70
C ILE A 62 1.85 3.63 8.10
N GLY A 63 1.76 2.31 8.22
CA GLY A 63 1.63 1.59 9.47
C GLY A 63 2.98 1.18 10.06
N ASN A 64 2.97 0.60 11.26
CA ASN A 64 4.21 0.18 11.92
C ASN A 64 4.85 -1.03 11.23
N HIS A 65 4.03 -1.93 10.67
CA HIS A 65 4.54 -3.14 10.04
C HIS A 65 5.07 -2.93 8.62
N ASP A 66 4.82 -1.76 8.02
CA ASP A 66 5.42 -1.37 6.75
C ASP A 66 6.96 -1.22 6.84
N PHE A 67 7.50 -1.23 8.06
CA PHE A 67 8.93 -1.18 8.37
C PHE A 67 9.54 -2.53 8.77
N ASP A 68 8.78 -3.63 8.80
CA ASP A 68 9.27 -4.95 9.28
C ASP A 68 10.45 -5.48 8.45
N ARG A 69 10.57 -5.05 7.19
CA ARG A 69 11.67 -5.41 6.26
C ARG A 69 12.70 -4.28 6.10
N GLY A 70 12.67 -3.30 6.99
CA GLY A 70 13.47 -2.08 6.91
C GLY A 70 12.86 -1.01 6.00
N THR A 71 13.44 0.18 6.03
CA THR A 71 12.94 1.37 5.34
C THR A 71 13.13 1.34 3.82
N PHE A 72 14.10 0.56 3.32
CA PHE A 72 14.48 0.55 1.92
C PHE A 72 13.36 0.05 0.99
N LEU A 73 12.71 -1.06 1.33
CA LEU A 73 11.64 -1.66 0.50
C LEU A 73 10.46 -0.70 0.32
N TYR A 74 10.08 -0.06 1.42
CA TYR A 74 9.03 0.95 1.41
C TYR A 74 9.44 2.20 0.61
N ALA A 75 10.66 2.70 0.85
CA ALA A 75 11.19 3.86 0.16
C ALA A 75 11.35 3.63 -1.35
N SER A 76 11.76 2.44 -1.77
CA SER A 76 11.87 2.10 -3.19
C SER A 76 10.49 2.12 -3.86
N TRP A 77 9.48 1.56 -3.21
CA TRP A 77 8.12 1.59 -3.75
C TRP A 77 7.56 3.02 -3.86
N LEU A 78 7.77 3.85 -2.83
CA LEU A 78 7.34 5.26 -2.86
C LEU A 78 7.95 6.06 -4.01
N VAL A 79 9.19 5.73 -4.40
CA VAL A 79 9.90 6.40 -5.50
C VAL A 79 9.42 5.90 -6.85
N ASP A 80 9.16 4.60 -6.97
CA ASP A 80 8.73 3.95 -8.22
C ASP A 80 7.23 4.13 -8.51
N ASP A 81 6.40 4.28 -7.49
CA ASP A 81 4.97 4.50 -7.62
C ASP A 81 4.67 5.95 -8.02
N GLY A 82 4.70 6.20 -9.33
CA GLY A 82 4.38 7.50 -9.95
C GLY A 82 2.95 8.02 -9.68
N ALA A 83 2.14 7.32 -8.89
CA ALA A 83 0.76 7.65 -8.52
C ALA A 83 0.66 8.03 -7.04
N ARG A 84 1.20 9.18 -6.66
CA ARG A 84 1.23 9.64 -5.25
C ARG A 84 -0.17 9.75 -4.63
N LYS A 85 -0.53 8.77 -3.80
CA LYS A 85 -1.73 8.73 -2.95
C LYS A 85 -1.39 8.39 -1.50
N TRP A 86 -0.35 9.00 -0.95
CA TRP A 86 0.08 8.76 0.44
C TRP A 86 0.06 10.02 1.28
N CYS A 87 -0.25 9.85 2.57
CA CYS A 87 -0.26 10.93 3.55
C CYS A 87 0.45 10.47 4.83
N HIS A 88 1.51 11.18 5.23
CA HIS A 88 2.19 10.92 6.49
C HIS A 88 2.79 12.21 7.05
N SER A 89 2.42 12.60 8.28
CA SER A 89 2.73 13.94 8.83
C SER A 89 3.70 13.92 10.00
N SER A 90 4.04 12.75 10.54
CA SER A 90 4.74 12.62 11.83
C SER A 90 6.05 11.85 11.79
N HIS A 91 6.38 11.18 10.67
CA HIS A 91 7.71 10.59 10.49
C HIS A 91 8.53 11.43 9.51
N ASN A 92 9.67 11.94 9.99
CA ASN A 92 10.70 12.52 9.15
C ASN A 92 11.71 11.42 8.83
N GLY A 93 11.81 11.03 7.56
CA GLY A 93 12.91 10.18 7.11
C GLY A 93 14.22 10.94 7.27
N SER A 94 15.12 10.48 8.14
CA SER A 94 16.49 10.97 8.14
C SER A 94 17.18 10.48 6.87
N SER A 95 17.86 11.40 6.18
CA SER A 95 18.65 11.18 4.95
C SER A 95 19.73 10.10 5.06
N ASP A 96 19.97 9.55 6.25
CA ASP A 96 21.06 8.65 6.55
C ASP A 96 20.77 7.19 6.15
N GLU A 97 19.52 6.81 5.85
CA GLU A 97 19.17 5.48 5.32
C GLU A 97 18.92 5.45 3.81
N ALA A 98 18.87 6.62 3.14
CA ALA A 98 18.61 6.74 1.70
C ALA A 98 19.87 7.10 0.87
N THR A 99 21.07 6.91 1.42
CA THR A 99 22.30 7.14 0.64
C THR A 99 22.72 5.87 -0.11
N LEU A 100 21.92 5.44 -1.08
CA LEU A 100 22.44 4.63 -2.20
C LEU A 100 22.58 5.55 -3.41
N ARG A 101 23.84 5.81 -3.75
CA ARG A 101 24.26 6.68 -4.83
C ARG A 101 23.64 6.21 -6.15
N LEU A 102 22.75 7.03 -6.72
CA LEU A 102 22.49 7.05 -8.15
C LEU A 102 23.78 7.53 -8.84
N THR A 103 24.67 6.59 -9.18
CA THR A 103 25.62 6.80 -10.26
C THR A 103 24.96 6.39 -11.57
N ALA A 104 25.07 7.28 -12.54
CA ALA A 104 24.53 7.24 -13.90
C ALA A 104 24.84 5.95 -14.67
#